data_AF-A0A1P8YDV8-F1
#
_entry.id   AF-A0A1P8YDV8-F1
#
_cell.length_a   1.000
_cell.length_b   1.000
_cell.length_c   1.000
_cell.angle_alpha   90.00
_cell.angle_beta   90.00
_cell.angle_gamma   90.00
#
_symmetry.space_group_name_H-M   'P 1'
#
loop_
_entity.id
_entity.type
_entity.pdbx_description
1 polymer ?
#
loop_
_entity_poly.entity_id
_entity_poly.type
_entity_poly.pdbx_seq_one_letter_code
_entity_poly.pdbx_strand_id
1 'polypeptide(L)' 'MTPTDPDYWNPFVSKDRLTSPFGPSTRNVCTAFHGVLTGCWQADQNGQPHKLVPLPLDFPGSTLPGGGPSHFVYPIFPGM' A
#
# COMPACT_ATOMS: atom_id res chain seq x y z
N MET A 1 2.32 1.90 5.35
CA MET A 1 1.98 1.04 6.51
C MET A 1 1.66 -0.35 6.00
N THR A 2 1.88 -1.39 6.80
CA THR A 2 1.52 -2.79 6.50
C THR A 2 0.47 -3.30 7.51
N PRO A 3 -0.30 -4.35 7.22
CA PRO A 3 -1.36 -4.86 8.11
C PRO A 3 -0.92 -5.23 9.54
N THR A 4 0.38 -5.36 9.78
CA THR A 4 0.99 -5.57 11.10
C THR A 4 1.04 -4.32 11.96
N ASP A 5 0.87 -3.14 11.37
CA ASP A 5 0.85 -1.86 12.07
C ASP A 5 -0.50 -1.71 12.81
N PRO A 6 -0.52 -1.39 14.12
CA PRO A 6 -1.76 -1.22 14.87
C PRO A 6 -2.66 -0.10 14.32
N ASP A 7 -2.05 0.93 13.72
CA ASP A 7 -2.79 2.02 13.07
C ASP A 7 -3.17 1.67 11.63
N TYR A 8 -2.88 0.46 11.16
CA TYR A 8 -3.09 0.07 9.77
C TYR A 8 -4.53 0.22 9.34
N TRP A 9 -5.55 0.11 10.20
CA TRP A 9 -6.96 0.30 9.86
C TRP A 9 -7.56 1.63 10.36
N ASN A 10 -6.74 2.50 10.96
CA ASN A 10 -7.18 3.74 11.57
C ASN A 10 -7.48 4.82 10.50
N PRO A 11 -8.75 5.22 10.28
CA PRO A 11 -9.11 6.19 9.23
C PRO A 11 -8.61 7.61 9.52
N PHE A 12 -8.22 7.91 10.76
CA PHE A 12 -7.68 9.22 11.14
C PHE A 12 -6.18 9.35 10.86
N VAL A 13 -5.52 8.25 10.48
CA VAL A 13 -4.10 8.24 10.13
C VAL A 13 -3.94 8.38 8.62
N SER A 14 -3.48 9.56 8.19
CA SER A 14 -3.24 9.88 6.79
C SER A 14 -1.88 9.35 6.34
N LYS A 15 -1.77 8.03 6.14
CA LYS A 15 -0.56 7.36 5.63
C LYS A 15 -0.93 6.27 4.63
N ASP A 16 -0.08 6.08 3.64
CA ASP A 16 -0.28 5.09 2.60
C ASP A 16 -0.27 3.66 3.16
N ARG A 17 -1.01 2.78 2.51
CA ARG A 17 -1.24 1.41 2.96
C ARG A 17 -0.77 0.42 1.91
N LEU A 18 -0.18 -0.66 2.38
CA LEU A 18 0.39 -1.71 1.56
C LEU A 18 -0.08 -3.07 2.08
N THR A 19 -1.03 -3.71 1.39
CA THR A 19 -1.47 -5.08 1.71
C THR A 19 -0.73 -6.08 0.81
N SER A 20 -0.08 -7.05 1.44
CA SER A 20 0.60 -8.12 0.73
C SER A 20 0.71 -9.39 1.57
N PRO A 21 0.68 -10.58 0.94
CA PRO A 21 0.86 -11.85 1.65
C PRO A 21 2.22 -11.98 2.32
N PHE A 22 3.22 -11.26 1.83
CA PHE A 22 4.59 -11.36 2.31
C PHE A 22 4.87 -10.40 3.48
N GLY A 23 3.94 -9.51 3.80
CA GLY A 23 4.09 -8.55 4.90
C GLY A 23 5.37 -7.70 4.80
N PRO A 24 5.94 -7.24 5.92
CA PRO A 24 7.20 -6.48 5.94
C PRO A 24 8.46 -7.36 5.78
N SER A 25 8.31 -8.69 5.64
CA SER A 25 9.44 -9.62 5.61
C SER A 25 10.24 -9.57 4.30
N THR A 26 9.65 -9.02 3.24
CA THR A 26 10.24 -8.88 1.92
C THR A 26 10.53 -7.41 1.59
N ARG A 27 11.43 -7.19 0.63
CA ARG A 27 11.84 -5.83 0.23
C ARG A 27 10.66 -5.10 -0.44
N ASN A 28 10.32 -3.94 0.11
CA ASN A 28 9.33 -3.02 -0.43
C ASN A 28 10.01 -1.75 -0.93
N VAL A 29 9.66 -1.30 -2.14
CA VAL A 29 10.18 -0.06 -2.74
C VAL A 29 9.00 0.74 -3.26
N CYS A 30 8.81 1.93 -2.70
CA CYS A 30 7.75 2.84 -3.10
C CYS A 30 8.35 4.13 -3.66
N THR A 31 7.68 4.67 -4.68
CA THR A 31 8.02 5.94 -5.31
C THR A 31 6.96 6.96 -4.97
N ALA A 32 7.38 8.15 -4.57
CA ALA A 32 6.51 9.26 -4.25
C ALA A 32 6.89 10.49 -5.06
N PHE A 33 5.89 11.27 -5.45
CA PHE A 33 6.04 12.58 -6.08
C PHE A 33 5.22 13.60 -5.31
N HIS A 34 5.85 14.68 -4.83
CA HIS A 34 5.20 15.71 -4.02
C HIS A 34 4.40 15.18 -2.82
N GLY A 35 4.89 14.12 -2.17
CA GLY A 35 4.22 13.51 -1.01
C GLY A 35 3.08 12.54 -1.34
N VAL A 36 2.81 12.27 -2.63
CA VAL A 36 1.83 11.28 -3.08
C VAL A 36 2.56 10.06 -3.61
N LEU A 37 2.20 8.86 -3.16
CA LEU A 37 2.73 7.63 -3.72
C LEU A 37 2.24 7.42 -5.15
N THR A 38 3.18 7.33 -6.09
CA THR A 38 2.89 7.10 -7.52
C THR A 38 2.96 5.62 -7.89
N GLY A 39 3.58 4.80 -7.05
CA GLY A 39 3.65 3.35 -7.26
C GLY A 39 4.56 2.65 -6.26
N CYS A 40 4.22 1.40 -5.98
CA CYS A 40 4.99 0.52 -5.10
C CYS A 40 5.31 -0.80 -5.77
N TRP A 41 6.43 -1.39 -5.37
CA TRP A 41 6.91 -2.69 -5.78
C TRP A 41 7.28 -3.50 -4.54
N GLN A 42 7.02 -4.79 -4.60
CA GLN A 42 7.36 -5.71 -3.53
C GLN A 42 7.99 -6.98 -4.09
N ALA A 43 9.07 -7.42 -3.46
CA ALA A 43 9.67 -8.71 -3.75
C ALA A 43 8.80 -9.86 -3.20
N ASP A 44 8.70 -10.96 -3.94
CA ASP A 44 8.18 -12.22 -3.41
C ASP A 44 9.23 -12.97 -2.55
N GLN A 45 8.89 -14.17 -2.08
CA GLN A 45 9.80 -15.02 -1.29
C GLN A 45 11.07 -15.43 -2.05
N ASN A 46 11.05 -15.40 -3.39
CA ASN A 46 12.18 -15.70 -4.26
C ASN A 46 12.99 -14.44 -4.62
N GLY A 47 12.60 -13.27 -4.11
CA GLY A 47 13.22 -11.99 -4.42
C GLY A 47 12.77 -11.36 -5.74
N GLN A 48 11.76 -11.94 -6.42
CA GLN A 48 11.25 -11.41 -7.68
C GLN A 48 10.35 -10.19 -7.42
N PRO A 49 10.58 -9.04 -8.09
CA PRO A 49 9.81 -7.82 -7.85
C PRO A 49 8.46 -7.86 -8.58
N HIS A 50 7.38 -7.59 -7.84
CA HIS A 50 6.02 -7.48 -8.37
C HIS A 50 5.46 -6.08 -8.11
N LYS A 51 4.82 -5.52 -9.12
CA LYS A 51 4.21 -4.20 -9.02
C LYS A 51 2.92 -4.30 -8.21
N LEU A 52 2.80 -3.47 -7.19
CA LEU A 52 1.56 -3.36 -6.43
C LEU A 52 0.56 -2.51 -7.21
N VAL A 53 -0.70 -2.90 -7.11
CA VAL A 53 -1.82 -2.25 -7.80
C VAL A 53 -2.50 -1.29 -6.82
N PRO A 54 -2.74 -0.03 -7.19
CA PRO A 54 -3.55 0.86 -6.37
C PRO A 54 -5.01 0.40 -6.39
N LEU A 55 -5.65 0.33 -5.22
CA LEU A 55 -7.08 0.09 -5.13
C LEU A 55 -7.84 1.36 -5.55
N PRO A 56 -8.89 1.24 -6.37
CA PRO A 56 -9.67 2.38 -6.85
C PRO A 56 -10.57 3.02 -5.79
N LEU A 57 -10.79 2.34 -4.66
CA LEU A 57 -11.40 2.89 -3.46
C LEU A 57 -10.32 2.89 -2.39
N ASP A 58 -9.81 4.06 -2.03
CA ASP A 58 -8.98 4.20 -0.84
C ASP A 58 -9.79 3.66 0.33
N PHE A 59 -9.35 2.54 0.91
CA PHE A 59 -9.99 2.00 2.10
C PHE A 59 -8.97 2.03 3.22
N PRO A 60 -9.19 2.89 4.22
CA PRO A 60 -10.35 3.69 4.58
C PRO A 60 -10.17 5.08 3.98
N GLY A 61 -11.16 5.53 3.20
CA GLY A 61 -11.04 6.70 2.33
C GLY A 61 -10.30 7.90 2.91
N SER A 62 -9.50 8.55 2.06
CA SER A 62 -8.89 9.82 2.41
C SER A 62 -9.85 10.97 2.16
N THR A 63 -9.93 11.89 3.12
CA THR A 63 -10.61 13.20 2.96
C THR A 63 -9.63 14.30 2.53
N LEU A 64 -8.37 13.97 2.20
CA LEU A 64 -7.36 14.95 1.86
C LEU A 64 -7.47 15.44 0.40
N PRO A 65 -7.31 16.76 0.15
CA PRO A 65 -7.30 17.30 -1.21
C PRO A 65 -6.15 16.70 -2.02
N GLY A 66 -6.44 16.21 -3.24
CA GLY A 66 -5.43 15.66 -4.14
C GLY A 66 -5.33 14.13 -4.20
N GLY A 67 -6.30 13.41 -3.60
CA GLY A 67 -6.36 11.94 -3.65
C GLY A 67 -5.72 11.24 -2.45
N GLY A 68 -5.13 11.98 -1.52
CA GLY A 68 -4.75 11.46 -0.20
C GLY A 68 -3.78 10.25 -0.21
N PRO A 69 -3.62 9.57 0.94
CA PRO A 69 -2.82 8.37 1.03
C PRO A 69 -3.52 7.22 0.31
N SER A 70 -2.78 6.53 -0.55
CA SER A 70 -3.31 5.47 -1.40
C SER A 70 -3.13 4.08 -0.79
N HIS A 71 -4.02 3.17 -1.14
CA HIS A 71 -3.91 1.76 -0.77
C HIS A 71 -3.38 0.92 -1.94
N PHE A 72 -2.17 0.39 -1.78
CA PHE A 72 -1.54 -0.52 -2.72
C PHE A 72 -1.71 -1.98 -2.28
N VAL A 73 -2.08 -2.85 -3.21
CA VAL A 73 -2.25 -4.29 -2.98
C VAL A 73 -1.39 -5.13 -3.90
N TYR A 74 -0.96 -6.27 -3.39
CA TYR A 74 -0.27 -7.26 -4.21
C TYR A 74 -1.23 -7.81 -5.31
N PRO A 75 -0.80 -7.97 -6.56
CA PRO A 75 -1.70 -8.26 -7.69
C PRO A 75 -2.45 -9.60 -7.59
N ILE A 76 -1.99 -10.53 -6.76
CA ILE A 76 -2.63 -11.83 -6.51
C ILE A 76 -3.50 -11.81 -5.22
N PHE A 77 -3.75 -10.63 -4.66
CA PHE A 77 -4.71 -10.38 -3.58
C PHE A 77 -5.99 -9.74 -4.14
N PRO A 78 -6.80 -10.45 -4.96
CA PRO A 78 -8.13 -9.96 -5.29
C PRO A 78 -9.02 -10.16 -4.07
N GLY A 79 -9.42 -9.06 -3.44
CA GLY A 79 -10.58 -8.97 -2.54
C GLY A 79 -10.67 -10.02 -1.43
N MET A 80 -10.17 -9.67 -0.25
CA MET A 80 -10.84 -10.08 0.99
C MET A 80 -11.53 -8.86 1.58
#